data_AF-A0A8S2UK09-F1
#
_entry.id   AF-A0A8S2UK09-F1
#
_cell.length_a   1.000
_cell.length_b   1.000
_cell.length_c   1.000
_cell.angle_alpha   90.00
_cell.angle_beta   90.00
_cell.angle_gamma   90.00
#
_symmetry.space_group_name_H-M   'P 1'
#
loop_
_entity.id
_entity.type
_entity.pdbx_description
1 polymer ?
#
loop_
_entity_poly.entity_id
_entity_poly.type
_entity_poly.pdbx_seq_one_letter_code
_entity_poly.pdbx_strand_id
1 'polypeptide(L)'
;RGNSQPDGAFLVRMCESSPGDFSLSVKYQDHVQHFKILHNDMGEYSLWDIKFSSINELIEHHRITSVNRERPLLLRDMISST
;
A
#
# COMPACT_ATOMS: atom_id res chain seq x y z
N ARG A 1 6.92 22.79 12.58
CA ARG A 1 7.83 21.72 12.10
C ARG A 1 7.28 20.39 12.61
N GLY A 2 6.42 19.64 11.98
CA GLY A 2 5.75 19.64 10.67
C GLY A 2 5.25 18.20 10.58
N ASN A 3 3.92 17.98 10.61
CA ASN A 3 3.25 16.67 10.73
C ASN A 3 3.46 15.78 9.48
N SER A 4 4.69 15.63 9.02
CA SER A 4 5.00 14.84 7.82
C SER A 4 5.11 13.37 8.21
N GLN A 5 4.27 12.56 7.57
CA GLN A 5 4.30 11.11 7.68
C GLN A 5 5.63 10.56 7.16
N PRO A 6 6.17 9.47 7.76
CA PRO A 6 7.41 8.86 7.31
C PRO A 6 7.27 8.22 5.93
N ASP A 7 8.39 8.02 5.24
CA ASP A 7 8.41 7.18 4.05
C ASP A 7 7.93 5.77 4.40
N GLY A 8 7.03 5.25 3.55
CA GLY A 8 6.33 4.00 3.79
C GLY A 8 4.97 4.17 4.46
N ALA A 9 4.66 5.34 5.02
CA ALA A 9 3.34 5.62 5.57
C ALA A 9 2.26 5.41 4.51
N PHE A 10 1.25 4.59 4.82
CA PHE A 10 0.28 4.17 3.82
C PHE A 10 -1.17 4.26 4.28
N LEU A 11 -2.06 4.21 3.29
CA LEU A 11 -3.47 3.90 3.47
C LEU A 11 -3.98 3.06 2.31
N VAL A 12 -4.93 2.19 2.61
CA VAL A 12 -5.74 1.48 1.60
C VAL A 12 -7.02 2.27 1.40
N ARG A 13 -7.34 2.58 0.15
CA ARG A 13 -8.56 3.31 -0.22
C ARG A 13 -9.31 2.56 -1.32
N MET A 14 -10.62 2.74 -1.34
CA MET A 14 -11.43 2.35 -2.50
C MET A 14 -11.11 3.27 -3.67
N CYS A 15 -11.16 2.71 -4.88
CA CYS A 15 -11.02 3.49 -6.10
C CYS A 15 -12.33 4.25 -6.39
N GLU A 16 -12.26 5.57 -6.50
CA GLU A 16 -13.45 6.41 -6.77
C GLU A 16 -13.97 6.23 -8.20
N SER A 17 -13.08 5.96 -9.16
CA SER A 17 -13.45 5.77 -10.58
C SER A 17 -13.80 4.33 -10.94
N SER A 18 -13.45 3.36 -10.10
CA SER A 18 -13.66 1.93 -10.34
C SER A 18 -14.24 1.28 -9.08
N PRO A 19 -15.57 1.30 -8.92
CA PRO A 19 -16.23 0.70 -7.75
C PRO A 19 -15.83 -0.77 -7.61
N GLY A 20 -15.31 -1.15 -6.44
CA GLY A 20 -14.83 -2.50 -6.13
C GLY A 20 -13.30 -2.67 -6.22
N ASP A 21 -12.59 -1.75 -6.87
CA ASP A 21 -11.12 -1.76 -6.88
C ASP A 21 -10.53 -1.07 -5.65
N PHE A 22 -9.40 -1.59 -5.17
CA PHE A 22 -8.63 -0.97 -4.08
C PHE A 22 -7.31 -0.38 -4.59
N SER A 23 -6.85 0.66 -3.92
CA SER A 23 -5.54 1.28 -4.15
C SER A 23 -4.78 1.42 -2.85
N LEU A 24 -3.49 1.10 -2.89
CA LEU A 24 -2.54 1.35 -1.81
C LEU A 24 -1.81 2.66 -2.11
N SER A 25 -1.99 3.66 -1.24
CA SER A 25 -1.28 4.95 -1.36
C SER A 25 -0.16 4.98 -0.34
N VAL A 26 1.08 5.20 -0.78
CA VAL A 26 2.28 5.15 0.05
C VAL A 26 3.08 6.44 -0.08
N LYS A 27 3.38 7.07 1.05
CA LYS A 27 4.25 8.24 1.12
C LYS A 27 5.69 7.85 0.78
N TYR A 28 6.32 8.63 -0.10
CA TYR A 28 7.75 8.53 -0.39
C TYR A 28 8.33 9.90 -0.73
N GLN A 29 9.28 10.38 0.07
CA GLN A 29 9.91 11.69 -0.05
C GLN A 29 8.88 12.82 -0.06
N ASP A 30 8.76 13.61 -1.13
CA ASP A 30 7.75 14.68 -1.23
C ASP A 30 6.53 14.27 -2.07
N HIS A 31 6.40 12.98 -2.36
CA HIS A 31 5.37 12.43 -3.24
C HIS A 31 4.58 11.30 -2.58
N VAL A 32 3.45 10.95 -3.20
CA VAL A 32 2.65 9.77 -2.88
C VAL A 32 2.64 8.86 -4.10
N GLN A 33 3.03 7.59 -3.90
CA GLN A 33 2.93 6.55 -4.91
C GLN A 33 1.62 5.79 -4.73
N HIS A 34 0.92 5.51 -5.83
CA HIS A 34 -0.32 4.75 -5.82
C HIS A 34 -0.11 3.42 -6.53
N PHE A 35 -0.35 2.33 -5.82
CA PHE A 35 -0.30 0.98 -6.35
C PHE A 35 -1.73 0.45 -6.47
N LYS A 36 -2.08 -0.12 -7.63
CA LYS A 36 -3.35 -0.83 -7.79
C LYS A 36 -3.24 -2.16 -7.05
N ILE A 37 -4.20 -2.43 -6.17
CA ILE A 37 -4.35 -3.77 -5.59
C ILE A 37 -5.17 -4.59 -6.59
N LEU A 38 -4.52 -5.55 -7.23
CA LEU A 38 -5.16 -6.51 -8.11
C LEU A 38 -5.88 -7.54 -7.25
N HIS A 39 -7.05 -7.98 -7.72
CA HIS A 39 -7.78 -9.10 -7.15
C HIS A 39 -8.28 -10.03 -8.25
N ASN A 40 -8.61 -11.27 -7.88
CA ASN A 40 -9.18 -12.26 -8.81
C ASN A 40 -10.44 -12.91 -8.24
N ASP A 41 -11.09 -13.73 -9.07
CA ASP A 41 -12.35 -14.40 -8.72
C ASP A 41 -12.21 -15.45 -7.59
N MET A 42 -10.97 -15.81 -7.22
CA MET A 42 -10.68 -16.68 -6.08
C MET A 42 -10.54 -15.91 -4.77
N GLY A 43 -10.69 -14.58 -4.79
CA GLY A 43 -10.55 -13.72 -3.61
C GLY A 43 -9.11 -13.45 -3.20
N GLU A 44 -8.14 -13.67 -4.10
CA GLU A 44 -6.73 -13.38 -3.83
C GLU A 44 -6.38 -11.93 -4.17
N TYR A 45 -5.45 -11.32 -3.44
CA TYR A 45 -4.99 -9.94 -3.61
C TYR A 45 -3.49 -9.86 -3.92
N SER A 46 -3.05 -8.92 -4.75
CA SER A 46 -1.63 -8.72 -5.08
C SER A 46 -1.32 -7.29 -5.53
N LEU A 47 -0.07 -6.84 -5.37
CA LEU A 47 0.47 -5.65 -6.06
C LEU A 47 1.21 -6.00 -7.34
N TRP A 48 1.87 -7.17 -7.33
CA TRP A 48 2.72 -7.68 -8.40
C TRP A 48 2.47 -9.18 -8.59
N ASP A 49 3.44 -10.02 -8.26
CA ASP A 49 3.43 -11.46 -8.56
C ASP A 49 2.98 -12.32 -7.36
N ILE A 50 3.20 -11.84 -6.12
CA ILE A 50 2.84 -12.56 -4.90
C ILE A 50 1.38 -12.27 -4.55
N LYS A 51 0.63 -13.34 -4.29
CA LYS A 51 -0.79 -13.30 -3.96
C LYS A 51 -1.05 -13.64 -2.50
N PHE A 52 -2.09 -13.02 -1.94
CA PHE A 52 -2.48 -13.12 -0.54
C PHE A 52 -3.98 -13.38 -0.43
N SER A 53 -4.41 -14.04 0.65
CA SER A 53 -5.84 -14.32 0.86
C SER A 53 -6.62 -13.10 1.37
N SER A 54 -5.91 -12.07 1.83
CA SER A 54 -6.49 -10.82 2.28
C SER A 54 -5.56 -9.62 2.04
N ILE A 55 -6.13 -8.42 2.02
CA ILE A 55 -5.36 -7.17 1.99
C ILE A 55 -4.47 -7.05 3.24
N ASN A 56 -4.92 -7.50 4.41
CA ASN A 56 -4.11 -7.46 5.63
C ASN A 56 -2.81 -8.27 5.50
N GLU A 57 -2.89 -9.48 4.93
CA GLU A 57 -1.70 -10.31 4.67
C GLU A 57 -0.75 -9.65 3.67
N LEU A 58 -1.30 -9.06 2.60
CA LEU A 58 -0.52 -8.29 1.62
C LEU A 58 0.25 -7.15 2.31
N ILE A 59 -0.42 -6.40 3.19
CA ILE A 59 0.20 -5.29 3.92
C ILE A 59 1.29 -5.81 4.86
N GLU A 60 1.02 -6.87 5.62
CA GLU A 60 1.98 -7.44 6.58
C GLU A 60 3.25 -7.92 5.88
N HIS A 61 3.11 -8.60 4.75
CA HIS A 61 4.25 -8.99 3.92
C HIS A 61 5.10 -7.79 3.50
N HIS A 62 4.44 -6.70 3.10
CA HIS A 62 5.12 -5.50 2.61
C HIS A 62 5.68 -4.59 3.72
N ARG A 63 5.56 -4.95 5.00
CA ARG A 63 6.35 -4.35 6.08
C ARG A 63 7.82 -4.75 6.04
N ILE A 64 8.13 -5.90 5.43
CA ILE A 64 9.50 -6.42 5.29
C ILE A 64 9.95 -6.63 3.85
N THR A 65 9.01 -6.60 2.89
CA THR A 65 9.29 -6.73 1.45
C THR A 65 8.92 -5.44 0.71
N SER A 66 9.82 -4.92 -0.12
CA SER A 66 9.59 -3.66 -0.85
C SER A 66 8.34 -3.70 -1.74
N VAL A 67 7.53 -2.65 -1.71
CA VAL A 67 6.41 -2.45 -2.67
C VAL A 67 6.90 -1.90 -4.01
N ASN A 68 8.10 -1.31 -4.06
CA ASN A 68 8.68 -0.72 -5.26
C ASN A 68 9.85 -1.60 -5.76
N ARG A 69 9.92 -1.80 -7.08
CA ARG A 69 10.92 -2.67 -7.74
C ARG A 69 12.27 -1.99 -7.95
N GLU A 70 12.32 -0.67 -7.97
CA GLU A 70 13.55 0.11 -8.21
C GLU A 70 14.24 0.51 -6.91
N ARG A 71 13.47 0.87 -5.89
CA ARG A 71 13.98 1.38 -4.61
C ARG A 71 13.31 0.70 -3.43
N PRO A 72 14.02 0.45 -2.32
CA PRO A 72 13.41 -0.07 -1.10
C PRO A 72 12.34 0.87 -0.55
N LEU A 73 11.10 0.38 -0.47
CA LEU A 73 9.98 1.08 0.14
C LEU A 73 9.14 0.07 0.92
N LEU A 74 9.27 0.07 2.24
CA LEU A 74 8.54 -0.80 3.16
C LEU A 74 7.34 -0.06 3.75
N LEU A 75 6.25 -0.78 4.00
CA LEU A 75 5.05 -0.20 4.58
C LEU A 75 5.20 0.07 6.07
N ARG A 76 4.67 1.22 6.50
CA ARG A 76 4.68 1.68 7.89
C ARG A 76 3.35 2.33 8.24
N ASP A 77 2.95 2.22 9.48
CA ASP A 77 1.73 2.86 9.94
C ASP A 77 1.89 4.39 9.94
N MET A 78 0.78 5.09 9.69
CA MET A 78 0.75 6.54 9.83
C MET A 78 0.91 6.93 11.31
N ILE A 79 1.69 7.96 11.57
CA ILE A 79 1.82 8.57 12.89
C ILE A 79 0.55 9.38 13.15
N SER A 80 -0.27 8.94 14.10
CA SER A 80 -1.37 9.75 14.60
C SER A 80 -0.82 11.00 15.28
N SER A 81 -1.37 12.16 14.92
CA SER A 81 -1.13 13.39 15.66
C SER A 81 -1.96 13.32 16.94
N THR A 82 -1.34 12.93 18.06
CA THR A 82 -1.94 13.10 19.39
C THR A 82 -1.87 14.57 19.81
#